data_AF-A0A822EYD0-F1
#
_entry.id   AF-A0A822EYD0-F1
#
_cell.length_a   1.000
_cell.length_b   1.000
_cell.length_c   1.000
_cell.angle_alpha   90.00
_cell.angle_beta   90.00
_cell.angle_gamma   90.00
#
_symmetry.space_group_name_H-M   'P 1'
#
loop_
_entity.id
_entity.type
_entity.pdbx_description
1 polymer ?
#
loop_
_entity_poly.entity_id
_entity_poly.type
_entity_poly.pdbx_seq_one_letter_code
_entity_poly.pdbx_strand_id
1 'polypeptide(L)'
;MSKETNSGNDINQQIINPKLTSQTIYFYILRNTTVDEKFKIKAYFNNDIKYTFNRAEIFDEKKNNSPYIYCFELDLIIDEQDHLYIHYQNDLLPIENYRLRLSRKIPQIDRTFRDYNDDTFRSIDSPRSTKHYFLFNVNFAKNFVDSPPGENVPFWSQLCLYTYYILHHQMFDHFNALIDQFQKVVQETNRSLIREEFNDFFQSCITHLSYAIPPSTNQHIAEKIIIRMTGLLPITKVNFDLSSHFVVNFTLALIDDIKEHYDNLFATVSLSDWPLFRDGLTLYLAIELLSKPKDTIELVHQMKNEQYKKDLANILLKRLESLGRPVLGLNWTSIFTTVDSNILTLKQLELTRSIKTYVTSLVQIVGMNISEMELSDKIIRHFDRLIYEDCLPVDLESIIFLIKFLQMESLETEETSKNILKTVNTAIESSIQLRTKVKQYLYALKITNEQFKDIRFIISSIETSFILFLVNKRTLLIHLMNHANASYSYEFFKQWFCSFLLFNDEINDRNNKTYQDLLEDWSNKICKSYEIMIKIMMDIDHLINAFENEQYQLIFIHHMVNLCFQQ
;
A
#
# COMPACT_ATOMS: atom_id res chain seq x y z
N MET A 1 11.22 -96.19 31.88
CA MET A 1 11.27 -95.49 30.58
C MET A 1 10.20 -94.41 30.58
N SER A 2 10.60 -93.22 30.13
CA SER A 2 9.79 -92.06 29.70
C SER A 2 8.78 -91.45 30.69
N LYS A 3 9.08 -90.21 31.10
CA LYS A 3 8.34 -89.01 30.65
C LYS A 3 8.99 -87.71 31.18
N GLU A 4 9.65 -87.01 30.28
CA GLU A 4 9.68 -85.54 30.26
C GLU A 4 8.30 -85.05 29.82
N THR A 5 7.78 -84.00 30.46
CA THR A 5 6.76 -83.11 29.88
C THR A 5 6.95 -81.69 30.42
N ASN A 6 7.62 -80.88 29.60
CA ASN A 6 7.28 -79.54 29.13
C ASN A 6 6.53 -78.56 30.07
N SER A 7 7.25 -77.47 30.33
CA SER A 7 6.81 -76.10 30.49
C SER A 7 5.63 -75.71 29.57
N GLY A 8 4.48 -75.42 30.17
CA GLY A 8 3.43 -74.61 29.56
C GLY A 8 3.66 -73.14 29.92
N ASN A 9 4.06 -72.34 28.93
CA ASN A 9 4.08 -70.89 29.00
C ASN A 9 2.64 -70.36 29.02
N ASP A 10 2.14 -69.94 30.18
CA ASP A 10 1.00 -69.03 30.27
C ASP A 10 1.49 -67.60 29.99
N ILE A 11 1.64 -67.27 28.70
CA ILE A 11 1.66 -65.88 28.26
C ILE A 11 0.21 -65.40 28.30
N ASN A 12 -0.24 -64.98 29.48
CA ASN A 12 -1.35 -64.05 29.59
C ASN A 12 -0.91 -62.73 28.95
N GLN A 13 -1.13 -62.62 27.64
CA GLN A 13 -1.23 -61.32 26.98
C GLN A 13 -2.38 -60.58 27.67
N GLN A 14 -2.04 -59.68 28.59
CA GLN A 14 -2.92 -58.59 28.96
C GLN A 14 -3.25 -57.85 27.66
N ILE A 15 -4.44 -58.12 27.11
CA ILE A 15 -5.05 -57.28 26.08
C ILE A 15 -5.30 -55.96 26.79
N ILE A 16 -4.37 -55.02 26.60
CA ILE A 16 -4.57 -53.62 26.92
C ILE A 16 -5.71 -53.18 26.01
N ASN A 17 -6.92 -53.08 26.54
CA ASN A 17 -8.01 -52.41 25.84
C ASN A 17 -7.53 -50.97 25.59
N PRO A 18 -7.34 -50.55 24.32
CA PRO A 18 -6.86 -49.21 24.05
C PRO A 18 -7.84 -48.21 24.66
N LYS A 19 -7.32 -47.16 25.30
CA LYS A 19 -8.15 -46.09 25.85
C LYS A 19 -8.82 -45.33 24.72
N LEU A 20 -10.08 -45.65 24.47
CA LEU A 20 -10.90 -44.99 23.46
C LEU A 20 -11.43 -43.64 23.99
N THR A 21 -11.31 -42.59 23.18
CA THR A 21 -11.89 -41.27 23.46
C THR A 21 -12.93 -40.93 22.39
N SER A 22 -14.08 -40.39 22.81
CA SER A 22 -15.14 -39.95 21.88
C SER A 22 -15.05 -38.46 21.65
N GLN A 23 -15.22 -38.02 20.39
CA GLN A 23 -15.22 -36.62 20.00
C GLN A 23 -16.11 -36.39 18.78
N THR A 24 -17.02 -35.42 18.89
CA THR A 24 -17.77 -34.92 17.73
C THR A 24 -16.94 -33.92 16.95
N ILE A 25 -16.90 -34.09 15.63
CA ILE A 25 -16.31 -33.14 14.70
C ILE A 25 -17.34 -32.65 13.67
N TYR A 26 -17.08 -31.49 13.08
CA TYR A 26 -17.96 -30.80 12.16
C TYR A 26 -17.25 -30.54 10.84
N PHE A 27 -17.92 -30.82 9.72
CA PHE A 27 -17.41 -30.54 8.38
C PHE A 27 -18.24 -29.47 7.72
N TYR A 28 -17.57 -28.50 7.12
CA TYR A 28 -18.20 -27.37 6.44
C TYR A 28 -17.79 -27.33 4.97
N ILE A 29 -18.75 -27.13 4.07
CA ILE A 29 -18.48 -26.96 2.63
C ILE A 29 -19.28 -25.80 2.07
N LEU A 30 -18.61 -24.96 1.27
CA LEU A 30 -19.19 -23.82 0.58
C LEU A 30 -19.56 -24.14 -0.88
N ARG A 31 -20.77 -23.76 -1.29
CA ARG A 31 -21.24 -23.83 -2.69
C ARG A 31 -22.11 -22.62 -3.00
N ASN A 32 -21.97 -22.05 -4.20
CA ASN A 32 -22.94 -21.10 -4.72
C ASN A 32 -24.12 -21.89 -5.27
N THR A 33 -25.35 -21.59 -4.83
CA THR A 33 -26.52 -22.35 -5.27
C THR A 33 -27.72 -21.46 -5.50
N THR A 34 -28.59 -21.91 -6.41
CA THR A 34 -29.89 -21.30 -6.62
C THR A 34 -30.96 -21.99 -5.77
N VAL A 35 -32.02 -21.26 -5.37
CA VAL A 35 -33.08 -21.77 -4.48
C VAL A 35 -33.74 -23.05 -5.01
N ASP A 36 -33.75 -23.26 -6.33
CA ASP A 36 -34.37 -24.42 -6.98
C ASP A 36 -33.46 -25.67 -7.09
N GLU A 37 -32.19 -25.56 -6.71
CA GLU A 37 -31.23 -26.65 -6.84
C GLU A 37 -31.37 -27.70 -5.72
N LYS A 38 -32.19 -28.73 -5.99
CA LYS A 38 -32.34 -29.90 -5.11
C LYS A 38 -31.18 -30.89 -5.27
N PHE A 39 -30.06 -30.65 -4.58
CA PHE A 39 -28.95 -31.60 -4.50
C PHE A 39 -28.63 -32.02 -3.05
N LYS A 40 -27.84 -33.09 -2.92
CA LYS A 40 -27.33 -33.60 -1.63
C LYS A 40 -25.82 -33.79 -1.74
N ILE A 41 -25.08 -33.28 -0.75
CA ILE A 41 -23.65 -33.56 -0.61
C ILE A 41 -23.48 -34.65 0.44
N LYS A 42 -22.60 -35.61 0.16
CA LYS A 42 -22.28 -36.71 1.07
C LYS A 42 -20.78 -36.96 1.13
N ALA A 43 -20.30 -37.27 2.33
CA ALA A 43 -18.97 -37.85 2.54
C ALA A 43 -19.09 -39.37 2.52
N TYR A 44 -18.26 -40.01 1.70
CA TYR A 44 -18.13 -41.45 1.56
C TYR A 44 -16.78 -41.88 2.14
N PHE A 45 -16.82 -42.59 3.25
CA PHE A 45 -15.65 -43.20 3.88
C PHE A 45 -15.46 -44.63 3.35
N ASN A 46 -14.38 -45.29 3.76
CA ASN A 46 -14.19 -46.72 3.53
C ASN A 46 -15.41 -47.54 4.02
N ASN A 47 -15.58 -48.77 3.51
CA ASN A 47 -16.69 -49.68 3.89
C ASN A 47 -18.10 -49.17 3.55
N ASP A 48 -18.26 -48.36 2.50
CA ASP A 48 -19.53 -47.78 2.05
C ASP A 48 -20.29 -46.92 3.09
N ILE A 49 -19.59 -46.51 4.15
CA ILE A 49 -20.09 -45.59 5.17
C ILE A 49 -20.34 -44.23 4.53
N LYS A 50 -21.55 -43.70 4.71
CA LYS A 50 -21.96 -42.41 4.12
C LYS A 50 -22.59 -41.47 5.13
N TYR A 51 -22.11 -40.24 5.16
CA TYR A 51 -22.65 -39.13 5.94
C TYR A 51 -23.17 -38.04 5.01
N THR A 52 -24.35 -37.48 5.31
CA THR A 52 -24.98 -36.46 4.47
C THR A 52 -24.84 -35.09 5.14
N PHE A 53 -24.45 -34.08 4.37
CA PHE A 53 -24.54 -32.68 4.77
C PHE A 53 -26.01 -32.29 4.89
N ASN A 54 -26.52 -32.31 6.12
CA ASN A 54 -27.94 -32.24 6.45
C ASN A 54 -28.37 -30.85 6.92
N ARG A 55 -27.42 -29.96 7.23
CA ARG A 55 -27.64 -28.56 7.56
C ARG A 55 -27.10 -27.69 6.44
N ALA A 56 -27.83 -26.64 6.09
CA ALA A 56 -27.41 -25.63 5.12
C ALA A 56 -27.86 -24.26 5.60
N GLU A 57 -26.98 -23.28 5.52
CA GLU A 57 -27.24 -21.88 5.87
C GLU A 57 -26.85 -20.99 4.69
N ILE A 58 -27.69 -20.02 4.38
CA ILE A 58 -27.47 -19.08 3.27
C ILE A 58 -26.88 -17.78 3.80
N PHE A 59 -25.91 -17.21 3.09
CA PHE A 59 -25.31 -15.93 3.49
C PHE A 59 -26.06 -14.70 2.97
N ASP A 60 -26.87 -14.83 1.91
CA ASP A 60 -27.65 -13.73 1.31
C ASP A 60 -28.97 -14.26 0.71
N GLU A 61 -30.09 -14.01 1.37
CA GLU A 61 -31.42 -14.43 0.91
C GLU A 61 -31.92 -13.70 -0.35
N LYS A 62 -31.27 -12.61 -0.77
CA LYS A 62 -31.81 -11.70 -1.80
C LYS A 62 -31.34 -11.99 -3.23
N LYS A 63 -30.40 -12.93 -3.45
CA LYS A 63 -29.84 -13.23 -4.77
C LYS A 63 -30.27 -14.62 -5.28
N ASN A 64 -30.49 -14.70 -6.59
CA ASN A 64 -30.84 -15.95 -7.26
C ASN A 64 -29.71 -16.99 -7.27
N ASN A 65 -28.46 -16.60 -6.96
CA ASN A 65 -27.31 -17.47 -6.77
C ASN A 65 -26.50 -16.94 -5.58
N SER A 66 -26.64 -17.59 -4.43
CA SER A 66 -26.02 -17.15 -3.18
C SER A 66 -25.09 -18.23 -2.64
N PRO A 67 -24.02 -17.86 -1.90
CA PRO A 67 -23.20 -18.84 -1.23
C PRO A 67 -23.99 -19.46 -0.07
N TYR A 68 -23.94 -20.79 0.02
CA TYR A 68 -24.43 -21.59 1.12
C TYR A 68 -23.27 -22.30 1.79
N ILE A 69 -23.34 -22.40 3.11
CA ILE A 69 -22.49 -23.27 3.90
C ILE A 69 -23.29 -24.50 4.32
N TYR A 70 -22.82 -25.67 3.90
CA TYR A 70 -23.39 -26.95 4.27
C TYR A 70 -22.56 -27.56 5.40
N CYS A 71 -23.23 -28.17 6.36
CA CYS A 71 -22.60 -28.79 7.53
C CYS A 71 -23.09 -30.22 7.74
N PHE A 72 -22.18 -31.10 8.19
CA PHE A 72 -22.54 -32.33 8.91
C PHE A 72 -21.68 -32.53 10.14
N GLU A 73 -22.21 -33.31 11.07
CA GLU A 73 -21.62 -33.66 12.36
C GLU A 73 -21.24 -35.15 12.33
N LEU A 74 -20.07 -35.49 12.86
CA LEU A 74 -19.53 -36.85 12.89
C LEU A 74 -18.99 -37.16 14.29
N ASP A 75 -19.57 -38.17 14.93
CA ASP A 75 -19.07 -38.69 16.20
C ASP A 75 -17.95 -39.69 15.95
N LEU A 76 -16.73 -39.30 16.30
CA LEU A 76 -15.52 -40.10 16.18
C LEU A 76 -15.16 -40.77 17.50
N ILE A 77 -14.65 -41.98 17.38
CA ILE A 77 -13.96 -42.69 18.45
C ILE A 77 -12.48 -42.78 18.03
N ILE A 78 -11.60 -42.33 18.93
CA ILE A 78 -10.16 -42.19 18.67
C ILE A 78 -9.42 -43.08 19.67
N ASP A 79 -8.55 -43.96 19.18
CA ASP A 79 -7.69 -44.79 20.03
C ASP A 79 -6.39 -44.06 20.43
N GLU A 80 -5.53 -44.70 21.23
CA GLU A 80 -4.26 -44.12 21.70
C GLU A 80 -3.23 -43.88 20.59
N GLN A 81 -3.41 -44.50 19.43
CA GLN A 81 -2.57 -44.37 18.23
C GLN A 81 -3.17 -43.40 17.20
N ASP A 82 -4.23 -42.66 17.56
CA ASP A 82 -5.00 -41.78 16.68
C ASP A 82 -5.66 -42.47 15.48
N HIS A 83 -5.90 -43.78 15.56
CA HIS A 83 -6.81 -44.43 14.61
C HIS A 83 -8.26 -44.04 14.90
N LEU A 84 -9.00 -43.89 13.81
CA LEU A 84 -10.34 -43.33 13.84
C LEU A 84 -11.38 -44.41 13.60
N TYR A 85 -12.41 -44.38 14.42
CA TYR A 85 -13.52 -45.30 14.37
C TYR A 85 -14.83 -44.54 14.46
N ILE A 86 -15.89 -45.17 13.98
CA ILE A 86 -17.26 -44.69 14.13
C ILE A 86 -18.17 -45.82 14.58
N HIS A 87 -19.26 -45.45 15.27
CA HIS A 87 -20.38 -46.35 15.42
C HIS A 87 -21.26 -46.32 14.17
N TYR A 88 -21.32 -47.44 13.45
CA TYR A 88 -22.16 -47.59 12.27
C TYR A 88 -22.92 -48.91 12.35
N GLN A 89 -24.26 -48.85 12.33
CA GLN A 89 -25.13 -50.03 12.37
C GLN A 89 -24.83 -50.99 13.55
N ASN A 90 -24.49 -50.44 14.72
CA ASN A 90 -24.08 -51.13 15.96
C ASN A 90 -22.66 -51.69 15.98
N ASP A 91 -21.90 -51.56 14.89
CA ASP A 91 -20.50 -51.98 14.84
C ASP A 91 -19.56 -50.78 15.00
N LEU A 92 -18.37 -51.03 15.55
CA LEU A 92 -17.27 -50.07 15.60
C LEU A 92 -16.39 -50.29 14.36
N LEU A 93 -16.50 -49.40 13.38
CA LEU A 93 -15.80 -49.54 12.10
C LEU A 93 -14.67 -48.52 11.98
N PRO A 94 -13.47 -48.93 11.53
CA PRO A 94 -12.38 -48.00 11.26
C PRO A 94 -12.72 -47.12 10.05
N ILE A 95 -12.32 -45.84 10.12
CA ILE A 95 -12.39 -44.89 9.02
C ILE A 95 -11.01 -44.30 8.76
N GLU A 96 -10.71 -44.03 7.50
CA GLU A 96 -9.45 -43.41 7.10
C GLU A 96 -9.78 -42.22 6.18
N ASN A 97 -9.66 -42.43 4.87
CA ASN A 97 -9.93 -41.43 3.86
C ASN A 97 -11.41 -41.39 3.51
N TYR A 98 -11.86 -40.20 3.10
CA TYR A 98 -13.18 -39.99 2.54
C TYR A 98 -13.11 -39.25 1.21
N ARG A 99 -14.17 -39.42 0.43
CA ARG A 99 -14.44 -38.64 -0.79
C ARG A 99 -15.79 -37.96 -0.69
N LEU A 100 -15.90 -36.82 -1.34
CA LEU A 100 -17.16 -36.11 -1.43
C LEU A 100 -17.88 -36.51 -2.70
N ARG A 101 -19.20 -36.67 -2.60
CA ARG A 101 -20.06 -36.86 -3.75
C ARG A 101 -21.27 -35.95 -3.64
N LEU A 102 -21.58 -35.31 -4.75
CA LEU A 102 -22.76 -34.50 -4.91
C LEU A 102 -23.76 -35.27 -5.78
N SER A 103 -25.01 -35.36 -5.33
CA SER A 103 -26.10 -36.04 -6.03
C SER A 103 -27.24 -35.07 -6.34
N ARG A 104 -27.67 -34.98 -7.61
CA ARG A 104 -28.82 -34.17 -8.06
C ARG A 104 -30.01 -35.06 -8.41
N LYS A 105 -31.23 -34.73 -7.96
CA LYS A 105 -32.44 -35.41 -8.44
C LYS A 105 -32.72 -35.01 -9.90
N ILE A 106 -32.95 -35.97 -10.80
CA ILE A 106 -33.33 -35.69 -12.20
C ILE A 106 -34.85 -35.38 -12.25
N PRO A 107 -35.29 -34.19 -12.70
CA PRO A 107 -36.70 -33.79 -12.62
C PRO A 107 -37.66 -34.68 -13.41
N GLN A 108 -37.21 -35.30 -14.50
CA GLN A 108 -38.05 -36.05 -15.45
C GLN A 108 -38.07 -37.57 -15.24
N ILE A 109 -37.22 -38.10 -14.37
CA ILE A 109 -37.12 -39.54 -14.09
C ILE A 109 -37.19 -39.70 -12.58
N ASP A 110 -38.40 -39.94 -12.09
CA ASP A 110 -38.71 -39.94 -10.66
C ASP A 110 -38.11 -41.19 -10.00
N ARG A 111 -36.80 -41.14 -9.69
CA ARG A 111 -35.98 -42.02 -8.81
C ARG A 111 -34.48 -42.02 -9.17
N THR A 112 -34.06 -41.39 -10.26
CA THR A 112 -32.63 -41.35 -10.61
C THR A 112 -31.94 -40.09 -10.06
N PHE A 113 -30.87 -40.33 -9.30
CA PHE A 113 -29.92 -39.29 -8.92
C PHE A 113 -28.76 -39.31 -9.90
N ARG A 114 -28.28 -38.13 -10.28
CA ARG A 114 -27.03 -37.97 -11.01
C ARG A 114 -25.93 -37.61 -10.01
N ASP A 115 -24.88 -38.43 -9.99
CA ASP A 115 -23.76 -38.28 -9.08
C ASP A 115 -22.57 -37.57 -9.74
N TYR A 116 -21.90 -36.74 -8.94
CA TYR A 116 -20.68 -36.00 -9.27
C TYR A 116 -19.69 -36.23 -8.15
N ASN A 117 -18.46 -36.64 -8.47
CA ASN A 117 -17.46 -36.99 -7.46
C ASN A 117 -16.43 -35.87 -7.33
N ASP A 118 -15.95 -35.64 -6.11
CA ASP A 118 -14.65 -35.03 -5.86
C ASP A 118 -13.60 -36.13 -6.02
N ASP A 119 -12.66 -35.95 -6.94
CA ASP A 119 -11.58 -36.92 -7.18
C ASP A 119 -10.53 -36.90 -6.06
N THR A 120 -10.57 -35.89 -5.19
CA THR A 120 -9.67 -35.71 -4.06
C THR A 120 -10.05 -36.65 -2.91
N PHE A 121 -9.12 -37.51 -2.51
CA PHE A 121 -9.20 -38.19 -1.22
C PHE A 121 -8.79 -37.24 -0.10
N ARG A 122 -9.54 -37.25 0.99
CA ARG A 122 -9.31 -36.39 2.16
C ARG A 122 -9.17 -37.25 3.41
N SER A 123 -8.34 -36.84 4.35
CA SER A 123 -8.18 -37.47 5.66
C SER A 123 -8.65 -36.52 6.77
N ILE A 124 -8.99 -37.11 7.91
CA ILE A 124 -9.30 -36.35 9.13
C ILE A 124 -7.99 -36.21 9.91
N ASP A 125 -7.34 -35.06 9.75
CA ASP A 125 -6.05 -34.82 10.39
C ASP A 125 -6.23 -34.24 11.79
N SER A 126 -5.40 -34.69 12.74
CA SER A 126 -5.32 -34.19 14.12
C SER A 126 -6.69 -34.09 14.84
N PRO A 127 -7.48 -35.17 14.90
CA PRO A 127 -8.85 -35.12 15.37
C PRO A 127 -8.95 -34.74 16.84
N ARG A 128 -7.94 -35.01 17.68
CA ARG A 128 -7.92 -34.60 19.09
C ARG A 128 -7.77 -33.09 19.30
N SER A 129 -7.14 -32.38 18.36
CA SER A 129 -6.91 -30.94 18.46
C SER A 129 -7.93 -30.11 17.69
N THR A 130 -8.59 -30.69 16.69
CA THR A 130 -9.43 -29.97 15.73
C THR A 130 -10.84 -30.55 15.67
N LYS A 131 -11.83 -29.75 16.08
CA LYS A 131 -13.25 -30.12 16.00
C LYS A 131 -13.95 -29.65 14.73
N HIS A 132 -13.39 -28.68 14.02
CA HIS A 132 -14.03 -28.03 12.87
C HIS A 132 -13.15 -28.14 11.63
N TYR A 133 -13.70 -28.72 10.58
CA TYR A 133 -13.04 -28.98 9.30
C TYR A 133 -13.71 -28.17 8.19
N PHE A 134 -13.06 -27.08 7.79
CA PHE A 134 -13.47 -26.21 6.70
C PHE A 134 -12.89 -26.74 5.40
N LEU A 135 -13.75 -27.22 4.51
CA LEU A 135 -13.35 -27.89 3.29
C LEU A 135 -13.11 -26.86 2.19
N PHE A 136 -11.84 -26.71 1.81
CA PHE A 136 -11.42 -25.83 0.74
C PHE A 136 -11.21 -26.57 -0.59
N ASN A 137 -11.36 -25.83 -1.68
CA ASN A 137 -11.07 -26.31 -3.04
C ASN A 137 -11.79 -27.63 -3.39
N VAL A 138 -13.02 -27.80 -2.90
CA VAL A 138 -13.85 -28.95 -3.26
C VAL A 138 -14.38 -28.72 -4.68
N ASN A 139 -13.99 -29.60 -5.61
CA ASN A 139 -14.45 -29.54 -6.98
C ASN A 139 -15.15 -30.82 -7.37
N PHE A 140 -16.43 -30.73 -7.72
CA PHE A 140 -17.18 -31.86 -8.23
C PHE A 140 -16.98 -31.97 -9.74
N ALA A 141 -16.07 -32.83 -10.16
CA ALA A 141 -15.83 -33.08 -11.58
C ALA A 141 -16.96 -33.93 -12.19
N LYS A 142 -17.15 -33.81 -13.50
CA LYS A 142 -18.09 -34.65 -14.24
C LYS A 142 -17.41 -35.38 -15.38
N ASN A 143 -17.76 -36.65 -15.54
CA ASN A 143 -17.29 -37.48 -16.65
C ASN A 143 -17.96 -37.14 -18.01
N PHE A 144 -19.19 -36.57 -18.07
CA PHE A 144 -19.92 -36.31 -19.33
C PHE A 144 -20.96 -35.14 -19.29
N VAL A 145 -20.62 -34.01 -19.95
CA VAL A 145 -21.49 -32.98 -20.62
C VAL A 145 -22.36 -31.96 -19.85
N ASP A 146 -22.74 -32.10 -18.56
CA ASP A 146 -23.54 -31.05 -17.85
C ASP A 146 -22.97 -30.65 -16.48
N SER A 147 -22.67 -29.38 -16.24
CA SER A 147 -22.11 -28.85 -14.98
C SER A 147 -22.80 -29.40 -13.70
N PRO A 148 -22.06 -29.65 -12.60
CA PRO A 148 -22.66 -29.99 -11.30
C PRO A 148 -23.61 -28.87 -10.85
N PRO A 149 -24.75 -29.17 -10.18
CA PRO A 149 -25.65 -28.14 -9.65
C PRO A 149 -24.98 -27.37 -8.52
N GLY A 150 -25.07 -26.06 -8.57
CA GLY A 150 -24.29 -25.13 -7.78
C GLY A 150 -22.89 -24.92 -8.34
N GLU A 151 -22.39 -23.70 -8.20
CA GLU A 151 -21.05 -23.30 -8.64
C GLU A 151 -20.07 -23.38 -7.46
N ASN A 152 -18.79 -23.55 -7.79
CA ASN A 152 -17.75 -23.46 -6.77
C ASN A 152 -17.63 -22.00 -6.34
N VAL A 153 -17.56 -21.78 -5.03
CA VAL A 153 -17.15 -20.48 -4.49
C VAL A 153 -15.67 -20.28 -4.86
N PRO A 154 -15.27 -19.10 -5.37
CA PRO A 154 -13.86 -18.79 -5.61
C PRO A 154 -13.01 -19.04 -4.36
N PHE A 155 -11.84 -19.67 -4.53
CA PHE A 155 -11.04 -20.18 -3.41
C PHE A 155 -10.72 -19.12 -2.34
N TRP A 156 -10.25 -17.95 -2.74
CA TRP A 156 -9.94 -16.88 -1.77
C TRP A 156 -11.20 -16.34 -1.10
N SER A 157 -12.32 -16.23 -1.82
CA SER A 157 -13.61 -15.88 -1.23
C SER A 157 -14.11 -16.91 -0.21
N GLN A 158 -13.72 -18.19 -0.30
CA GLN A 158 -14.05 -19.20 0.72
C GLN A 158 -13.47 -18.81 2.08
N LEU A 159 -12.24 -18.27 2.14
CA LEU A 159 -11.63 -17.80 3.38
C LEU A 159 -12.46 -16.69 4.03
N CYS A 160 -12.92 -15.72 3.22
CA CYS A 160 -13.80 -14.64 3.68
C CYS A 160 -15.13 -15.17 4.23
N LEU A 161 -15.78 -16.09 3.52
CA LEU A 161 -17.09 -16.61 3.89
C LEU A 161 -17.05 -17.53 5.12
N TYR A 162 -16.03 -18.38 5.24
CA TYR A 162 -15.83 -19.16 6.47
C TYR A 162 -15.49 -18.25 7.65
N THR A 163 -14.71 -17.20 7.45
CA THR A 163 -14.45 -16.19 8.49
C THR A 163 -15.74 -15.48 8.90
N TYR A 164 -16.56 -15.07 7.93
CA TYR A 164 -17.88 -14.51 8.20
C TYR A 164 -18.73 -15.46 9.05
N TYR A 165 -18.79 -16.74 8.69
CA TYR A 165 -19.54 -17.74 9.44
C TYR A 165 -19.05 -17.86 10.89
N ILE A 166 -17.73 -17.91 11.10
CA ILE A 166 -17.11 -17.94 12.43
C ILE A 166 -17.50 -16.70 13.24
N LEU A 167 -17.45 -15.51 12.64
CA LEU A 167 -17.78 -14.27 13.32
C LEU A 167 -19.27 -14.18 13.67
N HIS A 168 -20.14 -14.53 12.71
CA HIS A 168 -21.59 -14.50 12.87
C HIS A 168 -22.06 -15.41 14.02
N HIS A 169 -21.48 -16.61 14.13
CA HIS A 169 -21.78 -17.58 15.18
C HIS A 169 -20.90 -17.44 16.44
N GLN A 170 -20.08 -16.38 16.52
CA GLN A 170 -19.16 -16.10 17.65
C GLN A 170 -18.21 -17.27 17.98
N MET A 171 -17.81 -18.03 16.98
CA MET A 171 -16.95 -19.21 17.09
C MET A 171 -15.45 -18.85 17.08
N PHE A 172 -15.05 -17.73 17.69
CA PHE A 172 -13.73 -17.10 17.50
C PHE A 172 -12.54 -18.04 17.70
N ASP A 173 -12.60 -18.94 18.68
CA ASP A 173 -11.53 -19.90 19.00
C ASP A 173 -11.24 -20.89 17.86
N HIS A 174 -12.18 -21.07 16.93
CA HIS A 174 -12.07 -21.97 15.78
C HIS A 174 -11.35 -21.34 14.59
N PHE A 175 -11.03 -20.05 14.65
CA PHE A 175 -10.36 -19.36 13.56
C PHE A 175 -8.95 -19.89 13.29
N ASN A 176 -8.23 -20.34 14.31
CA ASN A 176 -6.90 -20.95 14.10
C ASN A 176 -7.00 -22.24 13.26
N ALA A 177 -8.01 -23.08 13.51
CA ALA A 177 -8.24 -24.27 12.70
C ALA A 177 -8.55 -23.93 11.23
N LEU A 178 -9.31 -22.85 10.99
CA LEU A 178 -9.57 -22.34 9.63
C LEU A 178 -8.26 -21.93 8.94
N ILE A 179 -7.41 -21.17 9.63
CA ILE A 179 -6.11 -20.70 9.08
C ILE A 179 -5.22 -21.88 8.72
N ASP A 180 -5.04 -22.84 9.65
CA ASP A 180 -4.14 -23.98 9.45
C ASP A 180 -4.57 -24.82 8.24
N GLN A 181 -5.87 -25.08 8.13
CA GLN A 181 -6.45 -25.82 7.01
C GLN A 181 -6.33 -25.05 5.69
N PHE A 182 -6.54 -23.73 5.71
CA PHE A 182 -6.38 -22.89 4.54
C PHE A 182 -4.93 -22.88 4.04
N GLN A 183 -3.96 -22.65 4.94
CA GLN A 183 -2.54 -22.61 4.61
C GLN A 183 -2.04 -23.95 4.08
N LYS A 184 -2.48 -25.06 4.68
CA LYS A 184 -2.18 -26.41 4.19
C LYS A 184 -2.59 -26.56 2.71
N VAL A 185 -3.81 -26.16 2.36
CA VAL A 185 -4.28 -26.26 0.97
C VAL A 185 -3.50 -25.31 0.04
N VAL A 186 -3.19 -24.09 0.47
CA VAL A 186 -2.35 -23.15 -0.33
C VAL A 186 -0.97 -23.74 -0.62
N GLN A 187 -0.34 -24.37 0.37
CA GLN A 187 0.98 -25.00 0.26
C GLN A 187 0.94 -26.24 -0.64
N GLU A 188 -0.01 -27.16 -0.40
CA GLU A 188 -0.13 -28.40 -1.18
C GLU A 188 -0.44 -28.15 -2.67
N THR A 189 -1.18 -27.08 -2.96
CA THR A 189 -1.57 -26.72 -4.34
C THR A 189 -0.67 -25.67 -4.99
N ASN A 190 0.33 -25.14 -4.27
CA ASN A 190 1.16 -24.00 -4.71
C ASN A 190 0.33 -22.84 -5.26
N ARG A 191 -0.80 -22.52 -4.61
CA ARG A 191 -1.78 -21.59 -5.16
C ARG A 191 -1.30 -20.14 -5.09
N SER A 192 -1.23 -19.48 -6.24
CA SER A 192 -0.98 -18.04 -6.35
C SER A 192 -2.29 -17.25 -6.35
N LEU A 193 -2.26 -16.03 -5.78
CA LEU A 193 -3.35 -15.06 -5.87
C LEU A 193 -3.20 -14.19 -7.13
N ILE A 194 -4.19 -14.19 -8.02
CA ILE A 194 -4.25 -13.26 -9.16
C ILE A 194 -5.01 -11.97 -8.80
N ARG A 195 -4.94 -10.97 -9.68
CA ARG A 195 -5.53 -9.64 -9.43
C ARG A 195 -7.05 -9.70 -9.28
N GLU A 196 -7.72 -10.46 -10.14
CA GLU A 196 -9.17 -10.64 -10.13
C GLU A 196 -9.63 -11.28 -8.82
N GLU A 197 -8.94 -12.35 -8.39
CA GLU A 197 -9.20 -13.01 -7.10
C GLU A 197 -8.97 -12.10 -5.89
N PHE A 198 -7.99 -11.20 -5.96
CA PHE A 198 -7.77 -10.19 -4.91
C PHE A 198 -8.96 -9.23 -4.83
N ASN A 199 -9.47 -8.76 -5.97
CA ASN A 199 -10.65 -7.90 -6.01
C ASN A 199 -11.92 -8.62 -5.53
N ASP A 200 -12.13 -9.87 -5.97
CA ASP A 200 -13.27 -10.71 -5.57
C ASP A 200 -13.26 -11.00 -4.06
N PHE A 201 -12.07 -11.20 -3.48
CA PHE A 201 -11.89 -11.36 -2.04
C PHE A 201 -12.36 -10.11 -1.28
N PHE A 202 -11.89 -8.91 -1.65
CA PHE A 202 -12.29 -7.68 -0.97
C PHE A 202 -13.75 -7.31 -1.23
N GLN A 203 -14.29 -7.64 -2.39
CA GLN A 203 -15.73 -7.53 -2.66
C GLN A 203 -16.55 -8.43 -1.73
N SER A 204 -16.08 -9.66 -1.50
CA SER A 204 -16.69 -10.59 -0.54
C SER A 204 -16.62 -10.04 0.89
N CYS A 205 -15.48 -9.44 1.27
CA CYS A 205 -15.31 -8.79 2.58
C CYS A 205 -16.33 -7.66 2.79
N ILE A 206 -16.49 -6.76 1.81
CA ILE A 206 -17.50 -5.69 1.90
C ILE A 206 -18.91 -6.26 2.00
N THR A 207 -19.22 -7.25 1.17
CA THR A 207 -20.57 -7.80 1.08
C THR A 207 -20.98 -8.51 2.37
N HIS A 208 -20.06 -9.24 3.01
CA HIS A 208 -20.38 -10.12 4.11
C HIS A 208 -19.83 -9.63 5.46
N LEU A 209 -18.53 -9.33 5.55
CA LEU A 209 -17.88 -9.01 6.82
C LEU A 209 -18.31 -7.66 7.42
N SER A 210 -18.67 -6.68 6.58
CA SER A 210 -19.16 -5.37 7.07
C SER A 210 -20.39 -5.49 8.00
N TYR A 211 -21.16 -6.57 7.87
CA TYR A 211 -22.36 -6.83 8.68
C TYR A 211 -22.11 -7.84 9.81
N ALA A 212 -20.92 -8.44 9.88
CA ALA A 212 -20.60 -9.51 10.82
C ALA A 212 -19.90 -9.01 12.09
N ILE A 213 -19.40 -7.77 12.09
CA ILE A 213 -18.76 -7.16 13.26
C ILE A 213 -19.87 -6.83 14.28
N PRO A 214 -19.93 -7.52 15.44
CA PRO A 214 -20.95 -7.24 16.43
C PRO A 214 -20.72 -5.86 17.05
N PRO A 215 -21.74 -5.01 17.26
CA PRO A 215 -21.58 -3.68 17.89
C PRO A 215 -21.34 -3.74 19.41
N SER A 216 -20.55 -4.71 19.89
CA SER A 216 -20.43 -5.08 21.31
C SER A 216 -18.97 -5.33 21.71
N THR A 217 -18.73 -5.74 22.96
CA THR A 217 -17.40 -6.07 23.55
C THR A 217 -16.52 -7.03 22.72
N ASN A 218 -17.10 -7.78 21.78
CA ASN A 218 -16.36 -8.71 20.92
C ASN A 218 -15.89 -8.09 19.59
N GLN A 219 -16.19 -6.82 19.33
CA GLN A 219 -15.79 -6.10 18.11
C GLN A 219 -14.28 -6.23 17.85
N HIS A 220 -13.44 -6.00 18.86
CA HIS A 220 -11.99 -6.04 18.71
C HIS A 220 -11.44 -7.44 18.42
N ILE A 221 -12.11 -8.49 18.92
CA ILE A 221 -11.75 -9.87 18.59
C ILE A 221 -12.09 -10.16 17.13
N ALA A 222 -13.24 -9.66 16.65
CA ALA A 222 -13.63 -9.78 15.25
C ALA A 222 -12.67 -9.01 14.32
N GLU A 223 -12.31 -7.77 14.67
CA GLU A 223 -11.30 -6.96 13.95
C GLU A 223 -9.95 -7.69 13.89
N LYS A 224 -9.47 -8.23 15.03
CA LYS A 224 -8.24 -9.04 15.07
C LYS A 224 -8.31 -10.21 14.10
N ILE A 225 -9.44 -10.93 14.06
CA ILE A 225 -9.64 -12.06 13.14
C ILE A 225 -9.61 -11.61 11.68
N ILE A 226 -10.29 -10.51 11.34
CA ILE A 226 -10.32 -9.95 9.98
C ILE A 226 -8.91 -9.53 9.53
N ILE A 227 -8.14 -8.88 10.42
CA ILE A 227 -6.76 -8.50 10.14
C ILE A 227 -5.87 -9.74 9.94
N ARG A 228 -5.96 -10.74 10.81
CA ARG A 228 -5.20 -11.99 10.65
C ARG A 228 -5.59 -12.75 9.38
N MET A 229 -6.86 -12.72 8.98
CA MET A 229 -7.36 -13.31 7.74
C MET A 229 -6.70 -12.68 6.52
N THR A 230 -6.62 -11.34 6.46
CA THR A 230 -5.99 -10.65 5.32
C THR A 230 -4.47 -10.79 5.31
N GLY A 231 -3.85 -11.03 6.47
CA GLY A 231 -2.44 -11.40 6.59
C GLY A 231 -2.06 -12.70 5.88
N LEU A 232 -3.03 -13.55 5.52
CA LEU A 232 -2.79 -14.78 4.75
C LEU A 232 -2.61 -14.56 3.25
N LEU A 233 -2.93 -13.37 2.72
CA LEU A 233 -2.94 -13.14 1.29
C LEU A 233 -1.51 -12.98 0.74
N PRO A 234 -1.10 -13.75 -0.29
CA PRO A 234 0.23 -13.64 -0.89
C PRO A 234 0.29 -12.44 -1.85
N ILE A 235 0.37 -11.24 -1.28
CA ILE A 235 0.38 -9.98 -2.05
C ILE A 235 1.73 -9.77 -2.74
N THR A 236 1.65 -9.43 -4.03
CA THR A 236 2.78 -9.08 -4.90
C THR A 236 2.46 -7.82 -5.70
N LYS A 237 3.46 -7.22 -6.34
CA LYS A 237 3.26 -6.06 -7.23
C LYS A 237 2.23 -6.33 -8.35
N VAL A 238 2.10 -7.58 -8.80
CA VAL A 238 1.28 -7.96 -9.95
C VAL A 238 -0.21 -8.02 -9.58
N ASN A 239 -0.53 -8.65 -8.45
CA ASN A 239 -1.90 -8.86 -7.99
C ASN A 239 -2.47 -7.70 -7.16
N PHE A 240 -1.62 -6.82 -6.63
CA PHE A 240 -2.06 -5.67 -5.84
C PHE A 240 -2.73 -4.58 -6.70
N ASP A 241 -4.02 -4.37 -6.46
CA ASP A 241 -4.85 -3.46 -7.25
C ASP A 241 -5.58 -2.41 -6.41
N LEU A 242 -5.08 -1.17 -6.47
CA LEU A 242 -5.68 0.00 -5.83
C LEU A 242 -6.76 0.68 -6.68
N SER A 243 -6.99 0.24 -7.92
CA SER A 243 -8.08 0.78 -8.73
C SER A 243 -9.44 0.23 -8.32
N SER A 244 -9.44 -0.89 -7.60
CA SER A 244 -10.64 -1.50 -7.03
C SER A 244 -11.16 -0.68 -5.85
N HIS A 245 -12.33 -0.06 -6.05
CA HIS A 245 -13.05 0.63 -4.98
C HIS A 245 -13.38 -0.30 -3.80
N PHE A 246 -13.55 -1.61 -4.02
CA PHE A 246 -13.80 -2.55 -2.94
C PHE A 246 -12.61 -2.67 -1.99
N VAL A 247 -11.39 -2.75 -2.54
CA VAL A 247 -10.15 -2.86 -1.76
C VAL A 247 -9.95 -1.61 -0.91
N VAL A 248 -10.08 -0.44 -1.54
CA VAL A 248 -9.86 0.86 -0.87
C VAL A 248 -10.94 1.11 0.18
N ASN A 249 -12.23 0.94 -0.14
CA ASN A 249 -13.32 1.26 0.79
C ASN A 249 -13.32 0.36 2.03
N PHE A 250 -13.13 -0.95 1.85
CA PHE A 250 -13.06 -1.87 2.99
C PHE A 250 -11.90 -1.53 3.91
N THR A 251 -10.74 -1.28 3.31
CA THR A 251 -9.52 -0.98 4.07
C THR A 251 -9.64 0.33 4.85
N LEU A 252 -10.15 1.38 4.22
CA LEU A 252 -10.29 2.68 4.86
C LEU A 252 -11.27 2.63 6.03
N ALA A 253 -12.40 1.94 5.88
CA ALA A 253 -13.37 1.76 6.97
C ALA A 253 -12.70 1.05 8.16
N LEU A 254 -12.03 -0.08 7.90
CA LEU A 254 -11.38 -0.84 8.97
C LEU A 254 -10.22 -0.09 9.62
N ILE A 255 -9.42 0.68 8.87
CA ILE A 255 -8.32 1.47 9.44
C ILE A 255 -8.84 2.62 10.30
N ASP A 256 -9.92 3.29 9.88
CA ASP A 256 -10.52 4.35 10.67
C ASP A 256 -11.09 3.76 12.00
N ASP A 257 -11.71 2.57 11.97
CA ASP A 257 -12.14 1.84 13.18
C ASP A 257 -10.95 1.43 14.09
N ILE A 258 -9.86 0.91 13.50
CA ILE A 258 -8.63 0.54 14.23
C ILE A 258 -8.04 1.77 14.94
N LYS A 259 -8.04 2.94 14.30
CA LYS A 259 -7.52 4.19 14.89
C LYS A 259 -8.35 4.61 16.10
N GLU A 260 -9.68 4.47 16.03
CA GLU A 260 -10.58 4.83 17.13
C GLU A 260 -10.41 3.91 18.35
N HIS A 261 -10.12 2.63 18.12
CA HIS A 261 -10.09 1.60 19.17
C HIS A 261 -8.74 0.92 19.37
N TYR A 262 -7.67 1.62 19.00
CA TYR A 262 -6.30 1.11 18.92
C TYR A 262 -5.86 0.32 20.16
N ASP A 263 -5.95 0.93 21.35
CA ASP A 263 -5.49 0.32 22.61
C ASP A 263 -6.23 -0.98 22.94
N ASN A 264 -7.55 -1.02 22.69
CA ASN A 264 -8.37 -2.19 22.97
C ASN A 264 -8.06 -3.34 22.01
N LEU A 265 -7.90 -3.03 20.71
CA LEU A 265 -7.55 -4.03 19.71
C LEU A 265 -6.20 -4.69 20.04
N PHE A 266 -5.17 -3.90 20.28
CA PHE A 266 -3.83 -4.42 20.56
C PHE A 266 -3.75 -5.23 21.86
N ALA A 267 -4.59 -4.92 22.85
CA ALA A 267 -4.69 -5.72 24.07
C ALA A 267 -5.19 -7.16 23.80
N THR A 268 -5.88 -7.41 22.69
CA THR A 268 -6.36 -8.75 22.31
C THR A 268 -5.34 -9.58 21.53
N VAL A 269 -4.23 -8.98 21.08
CA VAL A 269 -3.25 -9.62 20.19
C VAL A 269 -2.18 -10.35 21.03
N SER A 270 -2.20 -11.68 20.97
CA SER A 270 -1.18 -12.52 21.60
C SER A 270 0.12 -12.58 20.78
N LEU A 271 1.21 -13.06 21.39
CA LEU A 271 2.48 -13.29 20.68
C LEU A 271 2.33 -14.27 19.50
N SER A 272 1.49 -15.30 19.64
CA SER A 272 1.19 -16.26 18.57
C SER A 272 0.34 -15.66 17.45
N ASP A 273 -0.51 -14.66 17.76
CA ASP A 273 -1.32 -13.96 16.75
C ASP A 273 -0.49 -12.97 15.92
N TRP A 274 0.59 -12.44 16.51
CA TRP A 274 1.34 -11.30 16.00
C TRP A 274 1.79 -11.42 14.53
N PRO A 275 2.38 -12.53 14.05
CA PRO A 275 2.89 -12.58 12.67
C PRO A 275 1.80 -12.32 11.62
N LEU A 276 0.67 -13.03 11.72
CA LEU A 276 -0.45 -12.86 10.78
C LEU A 276 -1.16 -11.52 10.98
N PHE A 277 -1.29 -11.07 12.23
CA PHE A 277 -1.89 -9.78 12.53
C PHE A 277 -1.06 -8.63 11.93
N ARG A 278 0.26 -8.64 12.11
CA ARG A 278 1.20 -7.67 11.55
C ARG A 278 1.15 -7.65 10.03
N ASP A 279 1.12 -8.82 9.38
CA ASP A 279 1.11 -8.91 7.91
C ASP A 279 -0.20 -8.35 7.32
N GLY A 280 -1.33 -8.62 7.98
CA GLY A 280 -2.62 -8.02 7.63
C GLY A 280 -2.68 -6.52 7.87
N LEU A 281 -2.22 -6.05 9.04
CA LEU A 281 -2.16 -4.62 9.35
C LEU A 281 -1.22 -3.89 8.38
N THR A 282 -0.09 -4.49 8.03
CA THR A 282 0.84 -3.97 7.01
C THR A 282 0.13 -3.79 5.67
N LEU A 283 -0.68 -4.76 5.24
CA LEU A 283 -1.44 -4.65 4.00
C LEU A 283 -2.38 -3.45 4.03
N TYR A 284 -3.11 -3.25 5.13
CA TYR A 284 -4.03 -2.12 5.25
C TYR A 284 -3.31 -0.77 5.27
N LEU A 285 -2.22 -0.64 6.05
CA LEU A 285 -1.41 0.57 6.08
C LEU A 285 -0.80 0.88 4.71
N ALA A 286 -0.31 -0.13 3.99
CA ALA A 286 0.20 0.05 2.64
C ALA A 286 -0.89 0.53 1.68
N ILE A 287 -2.11 0.00 1.77
CA ILE A 287 -3.25 0.46 0.94
C ILE A 287 -3.58 1.91 1.27
N GLU A 288 -3.70 2.31 2.54
CA GLU A 288 -4.03 3.71 2.90
C GLU A 288 -2.93 4.68 2.41
N LEU A 289 -1.66 4.37 2.70
CA LEU A 289 -0.49 5.17 2.28
C LEU A 289 -0.39 5.35 0.77
N LEU A 290 -0.76 4.34 0.00
CA LEU A 290 -0.67 4.38 -1.46
C LEU A 290 -1.93 4.93 -2.13
N SER A 291 -3.04 5.11 -1.40
CA SER A 291 -4.33 5.52 -1.97
C SER A 291 -4.80 6.92 -1.54
N LYS A 292 -4.35 7.44 -0.39
CA LYS A 292 -4.82 8.72 0.16
C LYS A 292 -3.69 9.54 0.80
N PRO A 293 -3.74 10.88 0.73
CA PRO A 293 -2.84 11.76 1.48
C PRO A 293 -3.33 11.94 2.93
N LYS A 294 -3.39 10.86 3.70
CA LYS A 294 -3.68 10.85 5.15
C LYS A 294 -2.39 10.58 5.93
N ASP A 295 -2.32 11.01 7.19
CA ASP A 295 -1.20 10.67 8.09
C ASP A 295 -1.38 9.26 8.69
N THR A 296 -1.19 8.25 7.84
CA THR A 296 -1.35 6.83 8.23
C THR A 296 -0.28 6.38 9.22
N ILE A 297 0.92 6.96 9.18
CA ILE A 297 2.05 6.52 10.01
C ILE A 297 1.85 6.89 11.48
N GLU A 298 0.97 7.84 11.79
CA GLU A 298 0.58 8.13 13.17
C GLU A 298 0.20 6.85 13.95
N LEU A 299 -0.51 5.91 13.33
CA LEU A 299 -0.90 4.64 13.96
C LEU A 299 0.32 3.79 14.36
N VAL A 300 1.37 3.80 13.54
CA VAL A 300 2.63 3.09 13.84
C VAL A 300 3.35 3.78 15.00
N HIS A 301 3.30 5.11 15.08
CA HIS A 301 3.93 5.84 16.17
C HIS A 301 3.20 5.73 17.50
N GLN A 302 1.88 5.54 17.48
CA GLN A 302 1.04 5.33 18.66
C GLN A 302 1.28 3.97 19.34
N MET A 303 1.99 3.04 18.68
CA MET A 303 2.28 1.72 19.24
C MET A 303 3.18 1.79 20.48
N LYS A 304 2.66 1.37 21.65
CA LYS A 304 3.39 1.39 22.94
C LYS A 304 4.49 0.33 23.02
N ASN A 305 4.32 -0.81 22.34
CA ASN A 305 5.33 -1.87 22.33
C ASN A 305 6.36 -1.57 21.23
N GLU A 306 7.54 -1.09 21.63
CA GLU A 306 8.63 -0.70 20.72
C GLU A 306 9.10 -1.85 19.81
N GLN A 307 9.07 -3.10 20.29
CA GLN A 307 9.45 -4.25 19.46
C GLN A 307 8.44 -4.49 18.34
N TYR A 308 7.15 -4.43 18.64
CA TYR A 308 6.08 -4.58 17.64
C TYR A 308 6.03 -3.40 16.68
N LYS A 309 6.22 -2.18 17.21
CA LYS A 309 6.33 -0.95 16.42
C LYS A 309 7.41 -1.06 15.36
N LYS A 310 8.62 -1.46 15.79
CA LYS A 310 9.78 -1.63 14.92
C LYS A 310 9.59 -2.74 13.89
N ASP A 311 9.05 -3.88 14.32
CA ASP A 311 8.75 -5.01 13.41
C ASP A 311 7.71 -4.62 12.36
N LEU A 312 6.61 -3.97 12.75
CA LEU A 312 5.60 -3.46 11.82
C LEU A 312 6.19 -2.45 10.83
N ALA A 313 6.97 -1.48 11.32
CA ALA A 313 7.62 -0.48 10.48
C ALA A 313 8.56 -1.11 9.44
N ASN A 314 9.37 -2.09 9.87
CA ASN A 314 10.30 -2.83 9.02
C ASN A 314 9.57 -3.57 7.89
N ILE A 315 8.49 -4.29 8.24
CA ILE A 315 7.70 -5.08 7.29
C ILE A 315 6.91 -4.17 6.35
N LEU A 316 6.34 -3.06 6.85
CA LEU A 316 5.66 -2.06 6.04
C LEU A 316 6.59 -1.42 5.02
N LEU A 317 7.79 -1.00 5.42
CA LEU A 317 8.73 -0.38 4.49
C LEU A 317 9.17 -1.35 3.38
N LYS A 318 9.50 -2.59 3.73
CA LYS A 318 9.81 -3.66 2.76
C LYS A 318 8.63 -3.93 1.83
N ARG A 319 7.41 -3.92 2.36
CA ARG A 319 6.20 -4.12 1.55
C ARG A 319 6.04 -2.99 0.54
N LEU A 320 6.10 -1.74 0.96
CA LEU A 320 6.02 -0.56 0.08
C LEU A 320 7.09 -0.61 -1.02
N GLU A 321 8.34 -0.91 -0.66
CA GLU A 321 9.43 -1.07 -1.62
C GLU A 321 9.12 -2.17 -2.64
N SER A 322 8.60 -3.32 -2.20
CA SER A 322 8.25 -4.44 -3.10
C SER A 322 7.10 -4.11 -4.06
N LEU A 323 6.16 -3.25 -3.64
CA LEU A 323 5.07 -2.78 -4.48
C LEU A 323 5.56 -1.72 -5.48
N GLY A 324 6.59 -0.95 -5.11
CA GLY A 324 7.26 0.02 -5.98
C GLY A 324 6.29 1.06 -6.56
N ARG A 325 5.35 1.53 -5.72
CA ARG A 325 4.40 2.60 -6.06
C ARG A 325 4.72 3.84 -5.23
N PRO A 326 4.64 5.05 -5.80
CA PRO A 326 4.90 6.27 -5.04
C PRO A 326 3.87 6.47 -3.92
N VAL A 327 4.33 6.77 -2.71
CA VAL A 327 3.49 6.96 -1.52
C VAL A 327 2.77 8.31 -1.57
N LEU A 328 1.48 8.29 -1.25
CA LEU A 328 0.61 9.47 -1.15
C LEU A 328 0.48 9.99 0.27
N GLY A 329 0.59 9.10 1.27
CA GLY A 329 0.40 9.42 2.67
C GLY A 329 1.30 10.55 3.16
N LEU A 330 0.76 11.34 4.09
CA LEU A 330 1.51 12.43 4.73
C LEU A 330 2.49 11.83 5.75
N ASN A 331 3.60 12.55 5.98
CA ASN A 331 4.62 12.22 6.99
C ASN A 331 5.17 10.78 6.92
N TRP A 332 4.98 10.08 5.80
CA TRP A 332 5.29 8.66 5.71
C TRP A 332 6.77 8.36 5.92
N THR A 333 7.64 9.30 5.57
CA THR A 333 9.09 9.22 5.72
C THR A 333 9.54 9.19 7.18
N SER A 334 8.69 9.60 8.13
CA SER A 334 8.98 9.44 9.56
C SER A 334 9.19 7.97 9.95
N ILE A 335 8.68 7.02 9.16
CA ILE A 335 8.93 5.59 9.35
C ILE A 335 10.43 5.24 9.31
N PHE A 336 11.25 6.00 8.58
CA PHE A 336 12.70 5.78 8.50
C PHE A 336 13.39 5.91 9.85
N THR A 337 12.81 6.70 10.77
CA THR A 337 13.34 6.85 12.13
C THR A 337 13.04 5.66 13.04
N THR A 338 12.11 4.80 12.64
CA THR A 338 11.60 3.67 13.44
C THR A 338 12.16 2.32 12.99
N VAL A 339 12.53 2.19 11.71
CA VAL A 339 13.07 0.95 11.14
C VAL A 339 14.52 0.70 11.53
N ASP A 340 14.98 -0.54 11.36
CA ASP A 340 16.40 -0.85 11.47
C ASP A 340 17.21 -0.18 10.34
N SER A 341 18.35 0.42 10.69
CA SER A 341 19.25 1.09 9.73
C SER A 341 19.76 0.15 8.63
N ASN A 342 19.88 -1.15 8.92
CA ASN A 342 20.29 -2.18 7.96
C ASN A 342 19.24 -2.48 6.87
N ILE A 343 17.99 -2.07 7.06
CA ILE A 343 16.92 -2.21 6.06
C ILE A 343 16.87 -0.98 5.15
N LEU A 344 17.41 0.16 5.58
CA LEU A 344 17.37 1.39 4.81
C LEU A 344 18.25 1.30 3.55
N THR A 345 17.64 1.52 2.39
CA THR A 345 18.32 1.52 1.09
C THR A 345 17.87 2.68 0.22
N LEU A 346 18.70 3.10 -0.74
CA LEU A 346 18.34 4.16 -1.68
C LEU A 346 17.08 3.84 -2.50
N LYS A 347 16.78 2.57 -2.71
CA LYS A 347 15.60 2.14 -3.48
C LYS A 347 14.28 2.56 -2.82
N GLN A 348 14.26 2.74 -1.50
CA GLN A 348 13.06 3.24 -0.81
C GLN A 348 12.77 4.71 -1.12
N LEU A 349 13.77 5.47 -1.59
CA LEU A 349 13.57 6.84 -2.04
C LEU A 349 12.79 6.92 -3.36
N GLU A 350 12.72 5.83 -4.14
CA GLU A 350 11.86 5.73 -5.33
C GLU A 350 10.36 5.81 -4.98
N LEU A 351 10.00 5.62 -3.71
CA LEU A 351 8.63 5.77 -3.21
C LEU A 351 8.22 7.25 -3.05
N THR A 352 9.17 8.18 -3.14
CA THR A 352 8.90 9.62 -3.00
C THR A 352 8.32 10.21 -4.30
N ARG A 353 7.52 11.27 -4.17
CA ARG A 353 6.85 11.96 -5.30
C ARG A 353 7.39 13.36 -5.58
N SER A 354 8.28 13.86 -4.73
CA SER A 354 8.79 15.22 -4.81
C SER A 354 10.25 15.26 -4.39
N ILE A 355 10.98 16.21 -4.95
CA ILE A 355 12.38 16.47 -4.60
C ILE A 355 12.52 16.77 -3.11
N LYS A 356 11.59 17.55 -2.54
CA LYS A 356 11.57 17.84 -1.10
C LYS A 356 11.52 16.58 -0.25
N THR A 357 10.59 15.67 -0.53
CA THR A 357 10.46 14.42 0.21
C THR A 357 11.66 13.50 -0.03
N TYR A 358 12.18 13.45 -1.25
CA TYR A 358 13.40 12.71 -1.58
C TYR A 358 14.60 13.17 -0.75
N VAL A 359 14.90 14.47 -0.76
CA VAL A 359 16.08 15.04 -0.09
C VAL A 359 15.97 14.89 1.42
N THR A 360 14.81 15.19 2.01
CA THR A 360 14.60 15.01 3.46
C THR A 360 14.73 13.56 3.90
N SER A 361 14.25 12.62 3.09
CA SER A 361 14.42 11.18 3.35
C SER A 361 15.87 10.73 3.18
N LEU A 362 16.57 11.26 2.19
CA LEU A 362 17.96 10.94 1.94
C LEU A 362 18.85 11.38 3.12
N VAL A 363 18.59 12.55 3.71
CA VAL A 363 19.26 13.02 4.93
C VAL A 363 19.08 12.01 6.07
N GLN A 364 17.86 11.47 6.26
CA GLN A 364 17.59 10.46 7.29
C GLN A 364 18.35 9.15 7.02
N ILE A 365 18.35 8.65 5.77
CA ILE A 365 19.04 7.42 5.41
C ILE A 365 20.56 7.56 5.57
N VAL A 366 21.14 8.68 5.12
CA VAL A 366 22.58 8.96 5.25
C VAL A 366 22.96 9.12 6.72
N GLY A 367 22.13 9.84 7.51
CA GLY A 367 22.37 10.01 8.94
C GLY A 367 22.34 8.71 9.75
N MET A 368 21.69 7.66 9.22
CA MET A 368 21.63 6.34 9.87
C MET A 368 22.69 5.34 9.38
N ASN A 369 23.40 5.61 8.27
CA ASN A 369 24.35 4.67 7.67
C ASN A 369 25.71 5.32 7.40
N ILE A 370 26.73 4.91 8.17
CA ILE A 370 28.08 5.47 8.17
C ILE A 370 28.99 4.67 7.21
N SER A 371 29.07 5.09 5.94
CA SER A 371 30.29 4.92 5.11
C SER A 371 30.29 5.91 3.94
N GLU A 372 31.12 6.95 4.02
CA GLU A 372 30.93 8.20 3.27
C GLU A 372 31.40 8.17 1.81
N MET A 373 32.39 7.34 1.43
CA MET A 373 33.01 7.46 0.09
C MET A 373 32.34 6.66 -1.04
N GLU A 374 31.80 5.46 -0.79
CA GLU A 374 31.06 4.71 -1.83
C GLU A 374 29.60 5.17 -1.98
N LEU A 375 29.10 5.93 -1.01
CA LEU A 375 27.69 6.32 -0.94
C LEU A 375 27.39 7.51 -1.84
N SER A 376 28.30 8.48 -1.96
CA SER A 376 28.08 9.69 -2.77
C SER A 376 27.82 9.37 -4.24
N ASP A 377 28.66 8.55 -4.87
CA ASP A 377 28.51 8.17 -6.28
C ASP A 377 27.22 7.39 -6.53
N LYS A 378 26.83 6.51 -5.59
CA LYS A 378 25.57 5.76 -5.66
C LYS A 378 24.37 6.71 -5.54
N ILE A 379 24.41 7.67 -4.62
CA ILE A 379 23.36 8.69 -4.46
C ILE A 379 23.25 9.54 -5.73
N ILE A 380 24.38 10.03 -6.27
CA ILE A 380 24.39 10.87 -7.48
C ILE A 380 23.73 10.13 -8.64
N ARG A 381 24.18 8.91 -8.94
CA ARG A 381 23.61 8.11 -10.04
C ARG A 381 22.13 7.81 -9.83
N HIS A 382 21.74 7.51 -8.59
CA HIS A 382 20.35 7.25 -8.24
C HIS A 382 19.47 8.48 -8.44
N PHE A 383 19.89 9.64 -7.95
CA PHE A 383 19.16 10.90 -8.07
C PHE A 383 19.09 11.37 -9.52
N ASP A 384 20.21 11.35 -10.27
CA ASP A 384 20.24 11.70 -11.69
C ASP A 384 19.26 10.84 -12.51
N ARG A 385 19.21 9.53 -12.24
CA ARG A 385 18.26 8.64 -12.91
C ARG A 385 16.81 9.05 -12.63
N LEU A 386 16.45 9.31 -11.37
CA LEU A 386 15.08 9.67 -11.01
C LEU A 386 14.63 11.02 -11.60
N ILE A 387 15.55 11.98 -11.70
CA ILE A 387 15.29 13.26 -12.36
C ILE A 387 15.17 13.07 -13.88
N TYR A 388 16.02 12.24 -14.48
CA TYR A 388 15.98 11.95 -15.92
C TYR A 388 14.69 11.23 -16.34
N GLU A 389 14.23 10.27 -15.53
CA GLU A 389 13.00 9.49 -15.74
C GLU A 389 11.73 10.26 -15.34
N ASP A 390 11.84 11.55 -14.98
CA ASP A 390 10.74 12.40 -14.51
C ASP A 390 9.96 11.82 -13.31
N CYS A 391 10.59 10.93 -12.53
CA CYS A 391 10.03 10.39 -11.29
C CYS A 391 10.03 11.45 -10.17
N LEU A 392 10.97 12.38 -10.22
CA LEU A 392 11.06 13.54 -9.34
C LEU A 392 10.85 14.80 -10.16
N PRO A 393 9.62 15.35 -10.22
CA PRO A 393 9.35 16.52 -11.05
C PRO A 393 10.13 17.73 -10.54
N VAL A 394 10.69 18.50 -11.48
CA VAL A 394 11.33 19.80 -11.20
C VAL A 394 10.31 20.89 -11.45
N ASP A 395 9.92 21.57 -10.38
CA ASP A 395 9.01 22.71 -10.39
C ASP A 395 9.54 23.87 -9.55
N LEU A 396 8.80 24.98 -9.53
CA LEU A 396 9.18 26.20 -8.83
C LEU A 396 9.40 25.97 -7.33
N GLU A 397 8.50 25.23 -6.67
CA GLU A 397 8.58 24.91 -5.25
C GLU A 397 9.84 24.08 -4.95
N SER A 398 10.13 23.08 -5.80
CA SER A 398 11.29 22.22 -5.68
C SER A 398 12.60 23.00 -5.83
N ILE A 399 12.68 23.94 -6.77
CA ILE A 399 13.86 24.80 -6.97
C ILE A 399 14.10 25.67 -5.72
N ILE A 400 13.06 26.32 -5.21
CA ILE A 400 13.15 27.16 -4.01
C ILE A 400 13.59 26.34 -2.80
N PHE A 401 13.00 25.16 -2.63
CA PHE A 401 13.36 24.23 -1.57
C PHE A 401 14.85 23.86 -1.66
N LEU A 402 15.35 23.47 -2.84
CA LEU A 402 16.75 23.09 -3.01
C LEU A 402 17.71 24.23 -2.72
N ILE A 403 17.44 25.46 -3.20
CA ILE A 403 18.28 26.63 -2.90
C ILE A 403 18.39 26.84 -1.39
N LYS A 404 17.25 26.82 -0.68
CA LYS A 404 17.22 26.99 0.77
C LYS A 404 17.93 25.84 1.49
N PHE A 405 17.72 24.61 1.04
CA PHE A 405 18.35 23.42 1.62
C PHE A 405 19.87 23.46 1.51
N LEU A 406 20.42 23.80 0.35
CA LEU A 406 21.87 23.91 0.13
C LEU A 406 22.51 24.96 1.04
N GLN A 407 21.79 26.01 1.41
CA GLN A 407 22.26 27.04 2.34
C GLN A 407 22.31 26.54 3.80
N MET A 408 21.56 25.50 4.16
CA MET A 408 21.47 25.01 5.55
C MET A 408 22.80 24.48 6.09
N GLU A 409 23.65 23.88 5.25
CA GLU A 409 24.97 23.37 5.68
C GLU A 409 25.84 24.46 6.31
N SER A 410 25.77 25.69 5.78
CA SER A 410 26.54 26.82 6.31
C SER A 410 26.04 27.32 7.66
N LEU A 411 24.79 27.01 8.01
CA LEU A 411 24.12 27.42 9.24
C LEU A 411 24.19 26.33 10.33
N GLU A 412 24.54 25.10 9.95
CA GLU A 412 24.61 23.97 10.88
C GLU A 412 25.87 24.05 11.75
N THR A 413 25.67 23.86 13.06
CA THR A 413 26.72 23.96 14.08
C THR A 413 27.20 22.60 14.53
N GLU A 414 26.36 21.57 14.43
CA GLU A 414 26.71 20.21 14.81
C GLU A 414 27.50 19.53 13.67
N GLU A 415 28.73 19.08 13.95
CA GLU A 415 29.64 18.54 12.94
C GLU A 415 29.10 17.28 12.23
N THR A 416 28.40 16.41 12.96
CA THR A 416 27.73 15.20 12.41
C THR A 416 26.64 15.58 11.41
N SER A 417 25.72 16.44 11.82
CA SER A 417 24.63 16.95 10.99
C SER A 417 25.17 17.71 9.77
N LYS A 418 26.23 18.50 9.96
CA LYS A 418 26.93 19.21 8.89
C LYS A 418 27.55 18.26 7.86
N ASN A 419 28.21 17.19 8.31
CA ASN A 419 28.78 16.19 7.39
C ASN A 419 27.71 15.46 6.59
N ILE A 420 26.57 15.11 7.21
CA ILE A 420 25.41 14.53 6.51
C ILE A 420 24.89 15.48 5.43
N LEU A 421 24.66 16.75 5.79
CA LEU A 421 24.21 17.77 4.85
C LEU A 421 25.20 17.96 3.70
N LYS A 422 26.50 18.00 4.00
CA LYS A 422 27.56 18.11 2.99
C LYS A 422 27.55 16.95 2.00
N THR A 423 27.40 15.71 2.46
CA THR A 423 27.29 14.53 1.58
C THR A 423 26.08 14.63 0.65
N VAL A 424 24.92 15.03 1.20
CA VAL A 424 23.69 15.19 0.42
C VAL A 424 23.79 16.36 -0.56
N ASN A 425 24.31 17.51 -0.12
CA ASN A 425 24.55 18.70 -0.94
C ASN A 425 25.48 18.37 -2.10
N THR A 426 26.62 17.73 -1.83
CA THR A 426 27.58 17.31 -2.86
C THR A 426 26.90 16.45 -3.91
N ALA A 427 26.00 15.54 -3.51
CA ALA A 427 25.29 14.68 -4.45
C ALA A 427 24.28 15.45 -5.31
N ILE A 428 23.48 16.34 -4.71
CA ILE A 428 22.53 17.20 -5.41
C ILE A 428 23.27 18.15 -6.37
N GLU A 429 24.32 18.80 -5.90
CA GLU A 429 25.13 19.72 -6.69
C GLU A 429 25.91 19.01 -7.78
N SER A 430 26.24 17.72 -7.65
CA SER A 430 26.92 17.00 -8.74
C SER A 430 25.97 16.64 -9.89
N SER A 431 24.64 16.64 -9.68
CA SER A 431 23.62 16.22 -10.65
C SER A 431 23.55 17.11 -11.89
N ILE A 432 24.03 16.59 -13.03
CA ILE A 432 23.91 17.26 -14.34
C ILE A 432 22.46 17.27 -14.81
N GLN A 433 21.70 16.21 -14.52
CA GLN A 433 20.31 16.09 -14.95
C GLN A 433 19.43 17.12 -14.25
N LEU A 434 19.63 17.34 -12.95
CA LEU A 434 18.94 18.39 -12.19
C LEU A 434 19.19 19.77 -12.81
N ARG A 435 20.46 20.17 -13.00
CA ARG A 435 20.78 21.47 -13.61
C ARG A 435 20.11 21.66 -14.98
N THR A 436 20.10 20.60 -15.78
CA THR A 436 19.50 20.62 -17.12
C THR A 436 17.99 20.80 -17.04
N LYS A 437 17.31 20.03 -16.18
CA LYS A 437 15.86 20.11 -15.98
C LYS A 437 15.43 21.43 -15.32
N VAL A 438 16.20 21.96 -14.37
CA VAL A 438 15.98 23.29 -13.77
C VAL A 438 16.05 24.37 -14.84
N LYS A 439 17.07 24.37 -15.70
CA LYS A 439 17.15 25.28 -16.84
C LYS A 439 15.93 25.11 -17.76
N GLN A 440 15.62 23.90 -18.18
CA GLN A 440 14.49 23.65 -19.07
C GLN A 440 13.17 24.16 -18.48
N TYR A 441 12.92 23.91 -17.20
CA TYR A 441 11.74 24.38 -16.49
C TYR A 441 11.66 25.91 -16.45
N LEU A 442 12.71 26.58 -15.99
CA LEU A 442 12.73 28.04 -15.88
C LEU A 442 12.57 28.73 -17.25
N TYR A 443 13.13 28.17 -18.31
CA TYR A 443 12.98 28.66 -19.68
C TYR A 443 11.70 28.17 -20.37
N ALA A 444 10.87 27.37 -19.72
CA ALA A 444 9.52 27.05 -20.20
C ALA A 444 8.43 27.73 -19.36
N LEU A 445 8.83 28.35 -18.24
CA LEU A 445 7.92 28.93 -17.27
C LEU A 445 7.18 30.13 -17.86
N LYS A 446 5.85 30.09 -17.73
CA LYS A 446 4.99 31.25 -17.99
C LYS A 446 4.62 31.89 -16.66
N ILE A 447 5.33 32.97 -16.32
CA ILE A 447 5.20 33.65 -15.04
C ILE A 447 3.78 34.23 -14.84
N THR A 448 3.29 34.15 -13.60
CA THR A 448 2.08 34.83 -13.11
C THR A 448 2.44 35.87 -12.04
N ASN A 449 1.51 36.80 -11.73
CA ASN A 449 1.74 37.86 -10.73
C ASN A 449 2.09 37.30 -9.33
N GLU A 450 1.55 36.13 -8.97
CA GLU A 450 1.80 35.51 -7.67
C GLU A 450 3.22 34.95 -7.54
N GLN A 451 3.90 34.70 -8.66
CA GLN A 451 5.20 34.03 -8.71
C GLN A 451 6.39 35.00 -8.68
N PHE A 452 6.19 36.32 -8.77
CA PHE A 452 7.31 37.28 -8.86
C PHE A 452 8.27 37.19 -7.66
N LYS A 453 7.75 37.01 -6.44
CA LYS A 453 8.57 36.90 -5.24
C LYS A 453 9.50 35.69 -5.30
N ASP A 454 8.96 34.56 -5.74
CA ASP A 454 9.66 33.29 -5.86
C ASP A 454 10.71 33.35 -6.98
N ILE A 455 10.36 33.93 -8.12
CA ILE A 455 11.31 34.13 -9.22
C ILE A 455 12.41 35.11 -8.83
N ARG A 456 12.08 36.20 -8.14
CA ARG A 456 13.08 37.14 -7.62
C ARG A 456 14.07 36.44 -6.70
N PHE A 457 13.59 35.59 -5.80
CA PHE A 457 14.45 34.76 -4.94
C PHE A 457 15.39 33.87 -5.77
N ILE A 458 14.88 33.17 -6.79
CA ILE A 458 15.70 32.34 -7.69
C ILE A 458 16.74 33.17 -8.44
N ILE A 459 16.34 34.29 -9.03
CA ILE A 459 17.22 35.18 -9.79
C ILE A 459 18.35 35.70 -8.91
N SER A 460 18.06 36.09 -7.66
CA SER A 460 19.06 36.54 -6.70
C SER A 460 20.04 35.42 -6.28
N SER A 461 19.66 34.15 -6.49
CA SER A 461 20.45 32.98 -6.11
C SER A 461 21.27 32.40 -7.27
N ILE A 462 21.15 32.93 -8.50
CA ILE A 462 21.83 32.38 -9.69
C ILE A 462 23.36 32.33 -9.52
N GLU A 463 23.94 33.35 -8.88
CA GLU A 463 25.39 33.46 -8.73
C GLU A 463 25.94 32.59 -7.60
N THR A 464 25.09 32.19 -6.65
CA THR A 464 25.49 31.48 -5.43
C THR A 464 25.06 30.02 -5.40
N SER A 465 24.05 29.63 -6.19
CA SER A 465 23.48 28.28 -6.16
C SER A 465 23.92 27.44 -7.37
N PHE A 466 24.61 26.32 -7.10
CA PHE A 466 25.16 25.47 -8.15
C PHE A 466 24.10 24.79 -9.04
N ILE A 467 22.88 24.55 -8.51
CA ILE A 467 21.78 23.97 -9.30
C ILE A 467 21.31 24.92 -10.43
N LEU A 468 21.63 26.22 -10.33
CA LEU A 468 21.32 27.26 -11.30
C LEU A 468 22.48 27.53 -12.27
N PHE A 469 23.60 26.79 -12.19
CA PHE A 469 24.82 27.05 -12.97
C PHE A 469 24.60 27.16 -14.49
N LEU A 470 23.64 26.43 -15.06
CA LEU A 470 23.33 26.48 -16.49
C LEU A 470 22.35 27.60 -16.89
N VAL A 471 21.87 28.38 -15.92
CA VAL A 471 20.89 29.46 -16.10
C VAL A 471 21.61 30.79 -16.25
N ASN A 472 21.37 31.48 -17.36
CA ASN A 472 21.87 32.84 -17.54
C ASN A 472 20.81 33.85 -17.08
N LYS A 473 21.11 34.64 -16.05
CA LYS A 473 20.20 35.65 -15.46
C LYS A 473 19.56 36.55 -16.52
N ARG A 474 20.36 37.15 -17.40
CA ARG A 474 19.88 38.04 -18.47
C ARG A 474 18.94 37.31 -19.42
N THR A 475 19.38 36.17 -19.96
CA THR A 475 18.59 35.43 -20.95
C THR A 475 17.28 34.92 -20.34
N LEU A 476 17.29 34.48 -19.09
CA LEU A 476 16.08 34.02 -18.40
C LEU A 476 15.08 35.17 -18.22
N LEU A 477 15.51 36.34 -17.75
CA LEU A 477 14.62 37.50 -17.57
C LEU A 477 14.00 37.95 -18.90
N ILE A 478 14.79 38.03 -19.97
CA ILE A 478 14.28 38.32 -21.33
C ILE A 478 13.25 37.27 -21.75
N HIS A 479 13.53 35.99 -21.49
CA HIS A 479 12.62 34.90 -21.85
C HIS A 479 11.29 34.99 -21.09
N LEU A 480 11.34 35.16 -19.77
CA LEU A 480 10.17 35.29 -18.90
C LEU A 480 9.29 36.49 -19.28
N MET A 481 9.90 37.63 -19.66
CA MET A 481 9.16 38.80 -20.16
C MET A 481 8.40 38.48 -21.45
N ASN A 482 9.04 37.70 -22.34
CA ASN A 482 8.46 37.36 -23.64
C ASN A 482 7.35 36.30 -23.55
N HIS A 483 7.37 35.45 -22.53
CA HIS A 483 6.48 34.32 -22.35
C HIS A 483 5.49 34.46 -21.17
N ALA A 484 5.17 35.70 -20.78
CA ALA A 484 4.14 35.96 -19.76
C ALA A 484 2.78 35.34 -20.14
N ASN A 485 2.16 34.63 -19.20
CA ASN A 485 0.87 33.96 -19.42
C ASN A 485 -0.32 34.93 -19.36
N ALA A 486 -0.15 36.03 -18.62
CA ALA A 486 -1.15 37.07 -18.49
C ALA A 486 -1.24 37.87 -19.80
N SER A 487 -2.46 38.28 -20.18
CA SER A 487 -2.64 39.45 -21.01
C SER A 487 -1.85 40.58 -20.37
N TYR A 488 -0.72 40.94 -20.99
CA TYR A 488 0.18 42.01 -20.58
C TYR A 488 -0.64 43.14 -19.94
N SER A 489 -0.60 43.23 -18.62
CA SER A 489 -1.39 44.19 -17.84
C SER A 489 -0.47 45.21 -17.22
N TYR A 490 -1.00 46.38 -16.90
CA TYR A 490 -0.23 47.39 -16.18
C TYR A 490 0.35 46.85 -14.86
N GLU A 491 -0.43 46.07 -14.11
CA GLU A 491 0.03 45.48 -12.84
C GLU A 491 1.19 44.50 -13.05
N PHE A 492 1.13 43.68 -14.11
CA PHE A 492 2.24 42.77 -14.45
C PHE A 492 3.53 43.54 -14.74
N PHE A 493 3.48 44.58 -15.57
CA PHE A 493 4.67 45.37 -15.92
C PHE A 493 5.22 46.18 -14.77
N LYS A 494 4.35 46.71 -13.91
CA LYS A 494 4.75 47.41 -12.68
C LYS A 494 5.47 46.44 -11.73
N GLN A 495 4.90 45.26 -11.49
CA GLN A 495 5.55 44.23 -10.66
C GLN A 495 6.86 43.73 -11.27
N TRP A 496 6.92 43.59 -12.59
CA TRP A 496 8.15 43.25 -13.30
C TRP A 496 9.24 44.29 -13.06
N PHE A 497 8.91 45.57 -13.22
CA PHE A 497 9.82 46.67 -12.99
C PHE A 497 10.36 46.64 -11.55
N CYS A 498 9.46 46.60 -10.56
CA CYS A 498 9.83 46.59 -9.15
C CYS A 498 10.64 45.34 -8.75
N SER A 499 10.47 44.22 -9.45
CA SER A 499 11.15 42.96 -9.11
C SER A 499 12.52 42.82 -9.76
N PHE A 500 12.68 43.33 -10.99
CA PHE A 500 13.83 42.98 -11.83
C PHE A 500 14.56 44.17 -12.45
N LEU A 501 14.02 45.39 -12.39
CA LEU A 501 14.69 46.61 -12.90
C LEU A 501 15.19 47.53 -11.77
N LEU A 502 14.81 47.30 -10.52
CA LEU A 502 15.41 47.97 -9.36
C LEU A 502 16.74 47.28 -8.99
N PHE A 503 17.79 47.56 -9.77
CA PHE A 503 19.14 47.06 -9.50
C PHE A 503 19.75 47.81 -8.32
N ASN A 504 20.29 47.06 -7.36
CA ASN A 504 21.02 47.61 -6.20
C ASN A 504 22.52 47.32 -6.26
N ASP A 505 22.98 46.58 -7.27
CA ASP A 505 24.38 46.19 -7.42
C ASP A 505 25.25 47.40 -7.83
N GLU A 506 26.57 47.31 -7.62
CA GLU A 506 27.51 48.31 -8.15
C GLU A 506 27.46 48.35 -9.68
N ILE A 507 27.49 49.57 -10.23
CA ILE A 507 27.53 49.77 -11.67
C ILE A 507 28.90 49.36 -12.20
N ASN A 508 28.89 48.35 -13.06
CA ASN A 508 30.00 47.98 -13.92
C ASN A 508 29.47 47.79 -15.36
N ASP A 509 30.38 47.70 -16.34
CA ASP A 509 30.00 47.62 -17.76
C ASP A 509 29.03 46.47 -18.06
N ARG A 510 29.18 45.33 -17.37
CA ARG A 510 28.34 44.15 -17.56
C ARG A 510 26.93 44.36 -17.00
N ASN A 511 26.83 44.91 -15.79
CA ASN A 511 25.57 45.16 -15.10
C ASN A 511 24.81 46.30 -15.79
N ASN A 512 25.51 47.36 -16.20
CA ASN A 512 24.92 48.48 -16.94
C ASN A 512 24.32 48.02 -18.27
N LYS A 513 25.08 47.25 -19.06
CA LYS A 513 24.58 46.70 -20.33
C LYS A 513 23.34 45.83 -20.10
N THR A 514 23.40 44.91 -19.14
CA THR A 514 22.25 44.04 -18.81
C THR A 514 21.02 44.84 -18.39
N TYR A 515 21.19 45.88 -17.59
CA TYR A 515 20.11 46.77 -17.17
C TYR A 515 19.48 47.49 -18.37
N GLN A 516 20.30 48.11 -19.23
CA GLN A 516 19.82 48.79 -20.44
C GLN A 516 19.05 47.85 -21.36
N ASP A 517 19.58 46.65 -21.62
CA ASP A 517 18.91 45.64 -22.46
C ASP A 517 17.53 45.25 -21.88
N LEU A 518 17.43 45.04 -20.57
CA LEU A 518 16.17 44.68 -19.91
C LEU A 518 15.17 45.84 -19.90
N LEU A 519 15.67 47.06 -19.69
CA LEU A 519 14.86 48.27 -19.71
C LEU A 519 14.30 48.54 -21.11
N GLU A 520 15.12 48.37 -22.15
CA GLU A 520 14.71 48.45 -23.54
C GLU A 520 13.62 47.42 -23.85
N ASP A 521 13.82 46.14 -23.52
CA ASP A 521 12.82 45.08 -23.73
C ASP A 521 11.50 45.35 -22.99
N TRP A 522 11.57 45.80 -21.73
CA TRP A 522 10.38 46.18 -20.94
C TRP A 522 9.64 47.35 -21.61
N SER A 523 10.38 48.39 -21.98
CA SER A 523 9.79 49.58 -22.61
C SER A 523 9.15 49.27 -23.98
N ASN A 524 9.81 48.44 -24.80
CA ASN A 524 9.26 47.97 -26.08
C ASN A 524 7.96 47.16 -25.91
N LYS A 525 7.77 46.49 -24.76
CA LYS A 525 6.56 45.72 -24.48
C LYS A 525 5.42 46.60 -23.98
N ILE A 526 5.67 47.56 -23.09
CA ILE A 526 4.63 48.50 -22.64
C ILE A 526 4.14 49.37 -23.81
N CYS A 527 5.03 49.77 -24.73
CA CYS A 527 4.70 50.60 -25.89
C CYS A 527 3.73 49.92 -26.87
N LYS A 528 3.58 48.59 -26.82
CA LYS A 528 2.61 47.86 -27.66
C LYS A 528 1.16 48.08 -27.21
N SER A 529 0.95 48.64 -26.02
CA SER A 529 -0.37 48.97 -25.49
C SER A 529 -0.39 50.40 -24.95
N TYR A 530 -1.06 51.29 -25.69
CA TYR A 530 -1.18 52.70 -25.33
C TYR A 530 -1.77 52.90 -23.92
N GLU A 531 -2.76 52.10 -23.53
CA GLU A 531 -3.37 52.17 -22.20
C GLU A 531 -2.36 51.84 -21.08
N ILE A 532 -1.55 50.80 -21.27
CA ILE A 532 -0.53 50.40 -20.29
C ILE A 532 0.55 51.47 -20.20
N MET A 533 1.00 51.98 -21.35
CA MET A 533 2.01 53.03 -21.40
C MET A 533 1.55 54.26 -20.61
N ILE A 534 0.32 54.75 -20.84
CA ILE A 534 -0.23 55.88 -20.08
C ILE A 534 -0.22 55.59 -18.58
N LYS A 535 -0.70 54.42 -18.16
CA LYS A 535 -0.74 54.06 -16.73
C LYS A 535 0.65 54.02 -16.11
N ILE A 536 1.66 53.51 -16.83
CA ILE A 536 3.06 53.55 -16.40
C ILE A 536 3.57 55.00 -16.32
N MET A 537 3.25 55.85 -17.29
CA MET A 537 3.64 57.26 -17.28
C MET A 537 3.02 58.05 -16.12
N MET A 538 1.75 57.75 -15.78
CA MET A 538 1.09 58.34 -14.60
C MET A 538 1.76 57.94 -13.28
N ASP A 539 2.43 56.78 -13.26
CA ASP A 539 3.13 56.23 -12.10
C ASP A 539 4.63 56.51 -12.10
N ILE A 540 5.14 57.26 -13.07
CA ILE A 540 6.59 57.35 -13.32
C ILE A 540 7.35 57.92 -12.12
N ASP A 541 6.79 58.89 -11.41
CA ASP A 541 7.40 59.47 -10.20
C ASP A 541 7.55 58.41 -9.11
N HIS A 542 6.55 57.53 -8.95
CA HIS A 542 6.64 56.42 -8.01
C HIS A 542 7.73 55.42 -8.44
N LEU A 543 7.85 55.12 -9.74
CA LEU A 543 8.89 54.21 -10.24
C LEU A 543 10.30 54.80 -10.07
N ILE A 544 10.47 56.10 -10.33
CA ILE A 544 11.72 56.84 -10.13
C ILE A 544 12.12 56.84 -8.66
N ASN A 545 11.16 57.06 -7.75
CA ASN A 545 11.42 57.09 -6.31
C ASN A 545 11.71 55.72 -5.69
N ALA A 546 11.51 54.63 -6.45
CA ALA A 546 11.76 53.27 -5.96
C ALA A 546 13.23 52.82 -6.12
N PHE A 547 14.08 53.59 -6.83
CA PHE A 547 15.50 53.27 -6.96
C PHE A 547 16.28 53.62 -5.70
N GLU A 548 17.12 52.70 -5.24
CA GLU A 548 18.12 52.96 -4.19
C GLU A 548 19.45 53.46 -4.76
N ASN A 549 19.72 53.18 -6.04
CA ASN A 549 20.95 53.59 -6.73
C ASN A 549 20.66 54.74 -7.72
N GLU A 550 21.19 55.93 -7.42
CA GLU A 550 21.00 57.16 -8.20
C GLU A 550 21.45 57.03 -9.66
N GLN A 551 22.46 56.21 -9.96
CA GLN A 551 22.95 56.07 -11.32
C GLN A 551 21.98 55.27 -12.21
N TYR A 552 21.41 54.17 -11.68
CA TYR A 552 20.36 53.44 -12.40
C TYR A 552 19.08 54.27 -12.55
N GLN A 553 18.75 55.07 -11.54
CA GLN A 553 17.66 56.05 -11.61
C GLN A 553 17.87 57.05 -12.75
N LEU A 554 19.07 57.62 -12.88
CA LEU A 554 19.40 58.54 -13.97
C LEU A 554 19.28 57.87 -15.35
N ILE A 555 19.77 56.63 -15.51
CA ILE A 555 19.64 55.87 -16.76
C ILE A 555 18.17 55.65 -17.09
N PHE A 556 17.35 55.27 -16.10
CA PHE A 556 15.91 55.11 -16.27
C PHE A 556 15.23 56.39 -16.75
N ILE A 557 15.51 57.53 -16.09
CA ILE A 557 14.94 58.84 -16.45
C ILE A 557 15.29 59.18 -17.90
N HIS A 558 16.56 59.08 -18.28
CA HIS A 558 16.99 59.36 -19.65
C HIS A 558 16.29 58.44 -20.67
N HIS A 559 16.16 57.15 -20.34
CA HIS A 559 15.46 56.20 -21.20
C HIS A 559 13.98 56.57 -21.40
N MET A 560 13.28 56.89 -20.33
CA MET A 560 11.86 57.26 -20.39
C MET A 560 11.63 58.58 -21.14
N VAL A 561 12.51 59.57 -20.96
CA VAL A 561 12.46 60.82 -21.74
C VAL A 561 12.62 60.52 -23.24
N ASN A 562 13.60 59.69 -23.60
CA ASN A 562 13.81 59.29 -25.00
C ASN A 562 12.60 58.53 -25.56
N LEU A 563 11.99 57.65 -24.76
CA LEU A 563 10.78 56.92 -25.13
C LEU A 563 9.63 57.88 -25.48
N CYS A 564 9.44 58.95 -24.70
CA CYS A 564 8.42 59.98 -24.97
C CYS A 564 8.68 60.78 -26.24
N PHE A 565 9.93 60.96 -26.65
CA PHE A 565 10.26 61.66 -27.90
C PHE A 565 10.15 60.76 -29.14
N GLN A 566 10.13 59.44 -28.98
CA GLN A 566 10.04 58.47 -30.07
C GLN A 566 8.60 58.07 -30.43
N GLN A 567 7.63 58.32 -29.55
CA GLN A 567 6.20 58.14 -29.80
C GLN A 567 5.57 59.44 -30.31
#